data_AF-A0A3D2JFC1-F1
#
_entry.id   AF-A0A3D2JFC1-F1
#
_cell.length_a   1.000
_cell.length_b   1.000
_cell.length_c   1.000
_cell.angle_alpha   90.00
_cell.angle_beta   90.00
_cell.angle_gamma   90.00
#
_symmetry.space_group_name_H-M   'P 1'
#
loop_
_entity.id
_entity.type
_entity.pdbx_description
1 polymer ?
#
loop_
_entity_poly.entity_id
_entity_poly.type
_entity_poly.pdbx_seq_one_letter_code
_entity_poly.pdbx_strand_id
1 'polypeptide(L)'
;MRTFLSHWHGQPDQSDTQKTQRANGGRLRRRLIFATVILFAVACTAITGGVATTHAAAPRTASSPNFGSNVYIFTPSMPLSSIQATVNTIATQQVSNQFGTQRYALLFEPGTYGSSSTPLNFQVGYYTTVAGLGLSPSDVVINGSIDVYNQCFGSNNCIALDNFWRSLSNLTINVTKPNAGCYSNDFWAVSQAAPMRRVQINGSLTLMDYCTSPSYASGGFIADSQFSSGTVISGSQQQWVTRNSVLDGWSNGVWNQVFSGVTGAPAQCFPAQQSCGGPYTTLATSPVTREEPYLYMDSSGNYNVFVPSAQHNSSGTSWANGATPGLSLSITKFFIAQPTDSAATINQALSTGMNLILTPGIYSLSQSIQVTRPDTVVLGLGFPTLIPQNGVVSMSVANAKGVMLSGMIFDAGTTTSPTLLLVGNGHGNSDNYAPDPTTIQDVFFRIGGAEPGSATTSLVVNTQNAILDDIWAWRADHGNGVGWTSNTADTGVTVTGNNVTAYGLFVEHYQKYEVVWSGNNGTDIFFQNEMPYDPPSQAAWMEAPGVDGWAAFKVSSNVTSFNGYGMGSYSFFNQGV
;
A
#
# COMPACT_ATOMS: atom_id res chain seq x y z
N MET A 1 -2.90 -1.89 -29.88
CA MET A 1 -3.76 -0.80 -29.37
C MET A 1 -5.17 -0.75 -29.99
N ARG A 2 -5.41 -0.84 -31.32
CA ARG A 2 -6.81 -0.75 -31.88
C ARG A 2 -7.77 -1.91 -31.57
N THR A 3 -7.29 -3.05 -31.08
CA THR A 3 -8.12 -4.20 -30.66
C THR A 3 -8.14 -4.39 -29.13
N PHE A 4 -7.53 -3.49 -28.37
CA PHE A 4 -7.12 -3.76 -26.97
C PHE A 4 -8.17 -3.42 -25.92
N LEU A 5 -9.05 -2.43 -26.13
CA LEU A 5 -9.95 -1.92 -25.07
C LEU A 5 -11.35 -1.47 -25.56
N SER A 6 -11.75 -1.81 -26.79
CA SER A 6 -13.11 -1.49 -27.31
C SER A 6 -14.24 -2.27 -26.64
N HIS A 7 -13.94 -3.14 -25.68
CA HIS A 7 -14.91 -3.98 -24.97
C HIS A 7 -15.19 -3.49 -23.55
N TRP A 8 -14.63 -2.35 -23.14
CA TRP A 8 -14.77 -1.79 -21.80
C TRP A 8 -15.85 -0.70 -21.72
N HIS A 9 -17.01 -0.93 -22.34
CA HIS A 9 -18.21 -0.10 -22.14
C HIS A 9 -19.41 -0.99 -21.82
N GLY A 10 -19.60 -1.28 -20.53
CA GLY A 10 -20.89 -1.74 -20.02
C GLY A 10 -21.90 -0.60 -20.11
N GLN A 11 -22.98 -0.80 -20.85
CA GLN A 11 -24.13 0.09 -20.87
C GLN A 11 -24.71 0.25 -19.46
N PRO A 12 -25.29 1.42 -19.11
CA PRO A 12 -26.02 1.59 -17.86
C PRO A 12 -27.26 0.70 -17.86
N ASP A 13 -27.41 -0.12 -16.83
CA ASP A 13 -28.59 -0.94 -16.59
C ASP A 13 -29.84 -0.05 -16.48
N GLN A 14 -30.74 -0.14 -17.46
CA GLN A 14 -32.10 0.33 -17.32
C GLN A 14 -32.88 -0.70 -16.52
N SER A 15 -32.99 -0.51 -15.21
CA SER A 15 -33.93 -1.28 -14.40
C SER A 15 -35.35 -0.77 -14.63
N ASP A 16 -36.12 -1.60 -15.32
CA ASP A 16 -37.51 -1.41 -15.67
C ASP A 16 -38.41 -1.33 -14.43
N THR A 17 -39.33 -0.38 -14.48
CA THR A 17 -40.33 -0.10 -13.44
C THR A 17 -41.38 -1.22 -13.35
N GLN A 18 -41.51 -1.86 -12.18
CA GLN A 18 -42.77 -2.50 -11.80
C GLN A 18 -43.37 -1.94 -10.51
N LYS A 19 -44.55 -1.35 -10.73
CA LYS A 19 -45.52 -0.80 -9.79
C LYS A 19 -45.92 -1.85 -8.74
N THR A 20 -45.90 -1.45 -7.47
CA THR A 20 -46.91 -1.90 -6.51
C THR A 20 -47.52 -0.69 -5.83
N GLN A 21 -48.85 -0.58 -5.99
CA GLN A 21 -49.68 0.48 -5.45
C GLN A 21 -49.96 0.23 -3.96
N ARG A 22 -49.87 1.33 -3.20
CA ARG A 22 -50.74 1.82 -2.09
C ARG A 22 -51.64 0.78 -1.40
N ALA A 23 -51.72 0.75 -0.08
CA ALA A 23 -52.38 1.75 0.79
C ALA A 23 -52.27 1.20 2.24
N ASN A 24 -52.45 1.86 3.38
CA ASN A 24 -53.03 3.13 3.81
C ASN A 24 -52.58 3.28 5.28
N GLY A 25 -52.22 4.48 5.74
CA GLY A 25 -51.88 4.72 7.14
C GLY A 25 -52.21 6.15 7.56
N GLY A 26 -53.45 6.36 7.99
CA GLY A 26 -53.96 7.65 8.41
C GLY A 26 -53.47 8.08 9.80
N ARG A 27 -52.95 9.31 9.85
CA ARG A 27 -53.34 10.42 10.74
C ARG A 27 -53.71 10.16 12.23
N LEU A 28 -52.96 10.89 13.07
CA LEU A 28 -53.39 11.89 14.07
C LEU A 28 -53.42 11.54 15.59
N ARG A 29 -52.71 12.43 16.32
CA ARG A 29 -52.95 13.04 17.65
C ARG A 29 -52.75 12.18 18.91
N ARG A 30 -51.86 12.55 19.86
CA ARG A 30 -51.71 13.71 20.79
C ARG A 30 -52.36 13.45 22.16
N ARG A 31 -51.55 13.67 23.22
CA ARG A 31 -51.83 14.10 24.62
C ARG A 31 -51.74 13.04 25.74
N LEU A 32 -50.78 13.21 26.68
CA LEU A 32 -50.85 13.73 28.09
C LEU A 32 -51.64 12.73 29.01
N ILE A 33 -51.31 12.36 30.26
CA ILE A 33 -50.62 12.96 31.43
C ILE A 33 -50.57 11.88 32.56
N PHE A 34 -49.54 11.94 33.44
CA PHE A 34 -49.42 11.54 34.87
C PHE A 34 -49.96 10.20 35.44
N ALA A 35 -49.13 9.52 36.26
CA ALA A 35 -49.25 9.53 37.74
C ALA A 35 -48.17 8.67 38.44
N THR A 36 -47.78 9.13 39.63
CA THR A 36 -46.70 8.66 40.52
C THR A 36 -47.28 7.90 41.72
N VAL A 37 -46.69 6.79 42.20
CA VAL A 37 -46.76 6.24 43.59
C VAL A 37 -45.56 5.28 43.79
N ILE A 38 -44.39 5.66 44.34
CA ILE A 38 -43.85 5.65 45.73
C ILE A 38 -44.07 4.40 46.65
N LEU A 39 -42.95 4.01 47.32
CA LEU A 39 -42.75 3.27 48.60
C LEU A 39 -42.59 1.73 48.47
N PHE A 40 -41.63 1.02 49.08
CA PHE A 40 -40.91 1.15 50.36
C PHE A 40 -39.53 0.45 50.33
N ALA A 41 -38.59 0.95 51.13
CA ALA A 41 -37.39 0.25 51.58
C ALA A 41 -37.49 -0.02 53.09
N VAL A 42 -37.11 -1.22 53.55
CA VAL A 42 -36.62 -1.48 54.93
C VAL A 42 -35.62 -2.64 54.90
N ALA A 43 -34.50 -2.44 55.59
CA ALA A 43 -33.35 -3.32 55.74
C ALA A 43 -33.50 -4.37 56.86
N CYS A 44 -32.68 -5.44 56.84
CA CYS A 44 -31.90 -5.87 58.00
C CYS A 44 -30.86 -6.96 57.66
N THR A 45 -29.76 -6.89 58.41
CA THR A 45 -28.42 -7.47 58.28
C THR A 45 -28.26 -8.95 58.64
N ALA A 46 -27.24 -9.61 58.07
CA ALA A 46 -26.46 -10.64 58.77
C ALA A 46 -25.00 -10.70 58.24
N ILE A 47 -24.04 -10.55 59.15
CA ILE A 47 -22.59 -10.62 58.92
C ILE A 47 -22.15 -12.07 59.10
N THR A 48 -21.39 -12.62 58.15
CA THR A 48 -20.53 -13.80 58.37
C THR A 48 -19.15 -13.52 57.78
N GLY A 49 -18.12 -13.63 58.63
CA GLY A 49 -16.73 -13.41 58.26
C GLY A 49 -16.15 -14.60 57.49
N GLY A 50 -15.59 -14.31 56.32
CA GLY A 50 -14.80 -15.25 55.51
C GLY A 50 -13.34 -14.80 55.46
N VAL A 51 -12.44 -15.70 55.81
CA VAL A 51 -10.99 -15.53 55.73
C VAL A 51 -10.58 -15.36 54.26
N ALA A 52 -10.06 -14.20 53.89
CA ALA A 52 -9.57 -13.94 52.54
C ALA A 52 -8.19 -14.60 52.35
N THR A 53 -8.15 -15.71 51.60
CA THR A 53 -6.91 -16.22 51.04
C THR A 53 -6.44 -15.27 49.95
N THR A 54 -5.34 -14.56 50.21
CA THR A 54 -4.64 -13.74 49.21
C THR A 54 -4.13 -14.65 48.10
N HIS A 55 -4.92 -14.81 47.04
CA HIS A 55 -4.40 -15.32 45.77
C HIS A 55 -3.38 -14.30 45.28
N ALA A 56 -2.11 -14.71 45.24
CA ALA A 56 -1.07 -13.95 44.56
C ALA A 56 -1.60 -13.63 43.15
N ALA A 57 -1.74 -12.34 42.85
CA ALA A 57 -2.06 -11.90 41.52
C ALA A 57 -0.98 -12.45 40.59
N ALA A 58 -1.38 -13.27 39.62
CA ALA A 58 -0.52 -13.61 38.49
C ALA A 58 0.06 -12.29 37.94
N PRO A 59 1.35 -12.26 37.54
CA PRO A 59 1.93 -11.07 36.95
C PRO A 59 1.01 -10.62 35.83
N ARG A 60 0.54 -9.36 35.89
CA ARG A 60 -0.25 -8.76 34.82
C ARG A 60 0.56 -8.92 33.55
N THR A 61 0.17 -9.86 32.69
CA THR A 61 0.53 -9.81 31.28
C THR A 61 0.10 -8.43 30.82
N ALA A 62 1.03 -7.67 30.24
CA ALA A 62 0.65 -6.42 29.59
C ALA A 62 -0.54 -6.74 28.67
N SER A 63 -1.66 -6.05 28.84
CA SER A 63 -2.81 -6.26 27.97
C SER A 63 -2.35 -6.15 26.52
N SER A 64 -2.64 -7.17 25.70
CA SER A 64 -2.27 -7.17 24.29
C SER A 64 -2.65 -5.83 23.64
N PRO A 65 -1.77 -5.20 22.83
CA PRO A 65 -2.10 -3.94 22.20
C PRO A 65 -3.40 -4.05 21.39
N ASN A 66 -4.25 -3.04 21.49
CA ASN A 66 -5.50 -3.02 20.75
C ASN A 66 -5.27 -2.54 19.32
N PHE A 67 -5.12 -3.48 18.38
CA PHE A 67 -5.01 -3.19 16.95
C PHE A 67 -6.37 -3.03 16.23
N GLY A 68 -7.49 -3.06 16.98
CA GLY A 68 -8.83 -2.99 16.41
C GLY A 68 -9.34 -4.32 15.87
N SER A 69 -10.62 -4.36 15.47
CA SER A 69 -11.30 -5.60 15.05
C SER A 69 -10.90 -6.12 13.67
N ASN A 70 -10.22 -5.29 12.87
CA ASN A 70 -9.87 -5.60 11.48
C ASN A 70 -8.45 -6.16 11.35
N VAL A 71 -7.77 -6.38 12.47
CA VAL A 71 -6.45 -7.00 12.54
C VAL A 71 -6.62 -8.42 13.09
N TYR A 72 -6.30 -9.39 12.25
CA TYR A 72 -6.37 -10.81 12.58
C TYR A 72 -4.97 -11.32 12.84
N ILE A 73 -4.69 -11.73 14.08
CA ILE A 73 -3.41 -12.30 14.48
C ILE A 73 -3.57 -13.81 14.63
N PHE A 74 -2.91 -14.56 13.75
CA PHE A 74 -2.92 -16.02 13.75
C PHE A 74 -1.72 -16.54 14.51
N THR A 75 -1.94 -17.51 15.41
CA THR A 75 -0.86 -18.19 16.13
C THR A 75 -0.67 -19.61 15.60
N PRO A 76 0.52 -20.22 15.71
CA PRO A 76 0.75 -21.60 15.26
C PRO A 76 -0.10 -22.64 15.99
N SER A 77 -0.65 -22.28 17.16
CA SER A 77 -1.55 -23.14 17.94
C SER A 77 -3.00 -23.14 17.46
N MET A 78 -3.39 -22.17 16.62
CA MET A 78 -4.74 -22.13 16.06
C MET A 78 -4.94 -23.31 15.09
N PRO A 79 -6.11 -23.97 15.10
CA PRO A 79 -6.42 -24.99 14.11
C PRO A 79 -6.30 -24.42 12.69
N LEU A 80 -5.55 -25.10 11.82
CA LEU A 80 -5.30 -24.63 10.45
C LEU A 80 -6.60 -24.38 9.67
N SER A 81 -7.64 -25.20 9.90
CA SER A 81 -8.95 -25.03 9.28
C SER A 81 -9.64 -23.74 9.70
N SER A 82 -9.43 -23.26 10.93
CA SER A 82 -9.95 -21.97 11.41
C SER A 82 -9.22 -20.80 10.78
N ILE A 83 -7.90 -20.90 10.61
CA ILE A 83 -7.09 -19.91 9.88
C ILE A 83 -7.59 -19.85 8.42
N GLN A 84 -7.65 -21.01 7.76
CA GLN A 84 -8.13 -21.15 6.38
C GLN A 84 -9.54 -20.56 6.19
N ALA A 85 -10.47 -20.84 7.10
CA ALA A 85 -11.82 -20.29 7.03
C ALA A 85 -11.84 -18.77 7.15
N THR A 86 -10.99 -18.19 8.01
CA THR A 86 -10.89 -16.74 8.20
C THR A 86 -10.33 -16.06 6.96
N VAL A 87 -9.18 -16.53 6.44
CA VAL A 87 -8.57 -15.95 5.24
C VAL A 87 -9.47 -16.11 4.01
N ASN A 88 -10.19 -17.23 3.87
CA ASN A 88 -11.16 -17.42 2.78
C ASN A 88 -12.36 -16.48 2.89
N THR A 89 -12.85 -16.22 4.11
CA THR A 89 -13.95 -15.28 4.33
C THR A 89 -13.55 -13.88 3.91
N ILE A 90 -12.35 -13.44 4.32
CA ILE A 90 -11.82 -12.12 3.98
C ILE A 90 -11.55 -12.02 2.48
N ALA A 91 -10.94 -13.04 1.87
CA ALA A 91 -10.71 -13.09 0.42
C ALA A 91 -12.03 -13.01 -0.36
N THR A 92 -13.05 -13.77 0.03
CA THR A 92 -14.38 -13.73 -0.59
C THR A 92 -14.99 -12.33 -0.56
N GLN A 93 -14.77 -11.60 0.53
CA GLN A 93 -15.22 -10.22 0.65
C GLN A 93 -14.38 -9.27 -0.19
N GLN A 94 -13.06 -9.43 -0.21
CA GLN A 94 -12.14 -8.41 -0.70
C GLN A 94 -11.68 -8.59 -2.15
N VAL A 95 -11.77 -9.77 -2.76
CA VAL A 95 -11.23 -10.02 -4.11
C VAL A 95 -11.85 -9.08 -5.16
N SER A 96 -13.17 -8.84 -5.10
CA SER A 96 -13.87 -7.93 -6.02
C SER A 96 -14.15 -6.54 -5.41
N ASN A 97 -13.60 -6.22 -4.23
CA ASN A 97 -14.00 -5.04 -3.45
C ASN A 97 -13.12 -3.81 -3.73
N GLN A 98 -12.93 -3.48 -5.01
CA GLN A 98 -11.99 -2.45 -5.43
C GLN A 98 -12.19 -1.11 -4.74
N PHE A 99 -13.43 -0.67 -4.56
CA PHE A 99 -13.76 0.64 -3.97
C PHE A 99 -14.51 0.54 -2.63
N GLY A 100 -14.51 -0.64 -2.00
CA GLY A 100 -15.12 -0.82 -0.70
C GLY A 100 -14.39 -0.10 0.42
N THR A 101 -15.08 0.01 1.56
CA THR A 101 -14.55 0.67 2.75
C THR A 101 -13.82 -0.28 3.70
N GLN A 102 -13.92 -1.59 3.46
CA GLN A 102 -13.32 -2.60 4.33
C GLN A 102 -11.81 -2.70 4.09
N ARG A 103 -11.09 -2.92 5.20
CA ARG A 103 -9.63 -2.90 5.32
C ARG A 103 -9.23 -4.01 6.27
N TYR A 104 -8.17 -4.77 5.97
CA TYR A 104 -7.77 -5.91 6.80
C TYR A 104 -6.25 -6.03 6.90
N ALA A 105 -5.78 -6.44 8.09
CA ALA A 105 -4.42 -6.93 8.26
C ALA A 105 -4.45 -8.38 8.77
N LEU A 106 -3.79 -9.28 8.04
CA LEU A 106 -3.64 -10.70 8.33
C LEU A 106 -2.20 -10.92 8.81
N LEU A 107 -2.03 -11.06 10.10
CA LEU A 107 -0.72 -11.10 10.77
C LEU A 107 -0.46 -12.50 11.32
N PHE A 108 0.70 -13.07 11.02
CA PHE A 108 1.08 -14.40 11.44
C PHE A 108 2.20 -14.32 12.48
N GLU A 109 1.96 -14.81 13.69
CA GLU A 109 3.01 -14.93 14.71
C GLU A 109 4.15 -15.87 14.27
N PRO A 110 5.36 -15.74 14.85
CA PRO A 110 6.45 -16.67 14.60
C PRO A 110 6.03 -18.15 14.76
N GLY A 111 6.31 -18.95 13.74
CA GLY A 111 6.05 -20.38 13.70
C GLY A 111 5.74 -20.89 12.28
N THR A 112 5.20 -22.09 12.20
CA THR A 112 4.94 -22.76 10.92
C THR A 112 3.45 -23.06 10.76
N TYR A 113 2.93 -22.73 9.59
CA TYR A 113 1.53 -22.88 9.21
C TYR A 113 1.41 -23.81 8.00
N GLY A 114 0.54 -24.81 8.09
CA GLY A 114 0.36 -25.81 7.04
C GLY A 114 1.51 -26.82 6.96
N SER A 115 1.35 -27.78 6.04
CA SER A 115 2.34 -28.80 5.68
C SER A 115 2.19 -29.18 4.20
N SER A 116 3.11 -29.96 3.64
CA SER A 116 2.99 -30.45 2.25
C SER A 116 1.72 -31.28 2.02
N SER A 117 1.23 -32.01 3.02
CA SER A 117 0.00 -32.81 2.94
C SER A 117 -1.27 -32.02 3.27
N THR A 118 -1.15 -30.92 4.01
CA THR A 118 -2.29 -30.07 4.40
C THR A 118 -1.82 -28.61 4.34
N PRO A 119 -1.69 -28.06 3.14
CA PRO A 119 -1.12 -26.72 2.95
C PRO A 119 -2.13 -25.63 3.31
N LEU A 120 -1.60 -24.43 3.62
CA LEU A 120 -2.39 -23.20 3.77
C LEU A 120 -2.33 -22.41 2.46
N ASN A 121 -3.35 -22.53 1.63
CA ASN A 121 -3.44 -21.84 0.34
C ASN A 121 -4.61 -20.86 0.39
N PHE A 122 -4.37 -19.58 0.15
CA PHE A 122 -5.43 -18.57 0.20
C PHE A 122 -5.15 -17.40 -0.73
N GLN A 123 -6.22 -16.69 -1.09
CA GLN A 123 -6.13 -15.49 -1.93
C GLN A 123 -6.06 -14.21 -1.11
N VAL A 124 -5.45 -13.18 -1.68
CA VAL A 124 -5.40 -11.83 -1.11
C VAL A 124 -6.20 -10.87 -2.01
N GLY A 125 -7.25 -10.29 -1.44
CA GLY A 125 -8.09 -9.30 -2.12
C GLY A 125 -7.61 -7.86 -1.91
N TYR A 126 -8.41 -6.90 -2.35
CA TYR A 126 -8.15 -5.48 -2.12
C TYR A 126 -8.01 -5.14 -0.63
N TYR A 127 -7.28 -4.08 -0.35
CA TYR A 127 -7.00 -3.51 0.96
C TYR A 127 -6.66 -4.51 2.06
N THR A 128 -5.86 -5.51 1.71
CA THR A 128 -5.46 -6.58 2.61
C THR A 128 -3.95 -6.61 2.70
N THR A 129 -3.43 -6.40 3.90
CA THR A 129 -2.02 -6.65 4.22
C THR A 129 -1.89 -8.07 4.76
N VAL A 130 -0.91 -8.82 4.27
CA VAL A 130 -0.51 -10.11 4.82
C VAL A 130 0.94 -10.00 5.29
N ALA A 131 1.21 -10.25 6.56
CA ALA A 131 2.56 -10.12 7.09
C ALA A 131 2.90 -11.15 8.17
N GLY A 132 4.16 -11.56 8.22
CA GLY A 132 4.71 -12.26 9.38
C GLY A 132 5.15 -11.28 10.47
N LEU A 133 4.95 -11.66 11.73
CA LEU A 133 5.37 -10.94 12.94
C LEU A 133 6.74 -11.43 13.45
N GLY A 134 7.57 -11.96 12.56
CA GLY A 134 8.95 -12.33 12.83
C GLY A 134 9.90 -11.13 12.87
N LEU A 135 11.05 -11.27 13.51
CA LEU A 135 12.13 -10.30 13.28
C LEU A 135 12.80 -10.57 11.92
N SER A 136 12.80 -11.83 11.50
CA SER A 136 13.27 -12.32 10.20
C SER A 136 12.13 -12.98 9.40
N PRO A 137 12.17 -12.96 8.05
CA PRO A 137 11.22 -13.71 7.21
C PRO A 137 11.21 -15.21 7.50
N SER A 138 12.31 -15.76 8.02
CA SER A 138 12.42 -17.18 8.39
C SER A 138 11.63 -17.56 9.63
N ASP A 139 11.22 -16.59 10.45
CA ASP A 139 10.52 -16.86 11.71
C ASP A 139 9.06 -17.25 11.49
N VAL A 140 8.49 -16.90 10.32
CA VAL A 140 7.12 -17.22 9.93
C VAL A 140 7.15 -18.01 8.63
N VAL A 141 6.74 -19.28 8.68
CA VAL A 141 6.78 -20.20 7.54
C VAL A 141 5.38 -20.63 7.15
N ILE A 142 4.98 -20.33 5.93
CA ILE A 142 3.74 -20.83 5.31
C ILE A 142 4.11 -21.97 4.36
N ASN A 143 3.67 -23.19 4.68
CA ASN A 143 3.68 -24.29 3.71
C ASN A 143 2.37 -24.23 2.92
N GLY A 144 2.43 -23.65 1.73
CA GLY A 144 1.24 -23.35 0.94
C GLY A 144 1.50 -22.32 -0.15
N SER A 145 0.60 -21.34 -0.28
CA SER A 145 0.66 -20.26 -1.28
C SER A 145 -0.22 -19.10 -0.84
N ILE A 146 0.15 -17.90 -1.29
CA ILE A 146 -0.57 -16.65 -0.98
C ILE A 146 -0.83 -15.96 -2.31
N ASP A 147 -2.01 -16.23 -2.85
CA ASP A 147 -2.26 -16.00 -4.26
C ASP A 147 -3.01 -14.68 -4.53
N VAL A 148 -2.72 -14.10 -5.70
CA VAL A 148 -3.56 -13.12 -6.39
C VAL A 148 -3.71 -13.60 -7.82
N TYR A 149 -4.96 -13.76 -8.27
CA TYR A 149 -5.31 -14.22 -9.62
C TYR A 149 -5.98 -13.10 -10.43
N ASN A 150 -6.20 -13.34 -11.73
CA ASN A 150 -6.93 -12.40 -12.58
C ASN A 150 -8.37 -12.17 -12.09
N GLN A 151 -8.88 -10.97 -12.35
CA GLN A 151 -10.31 -10.67 -12.33
C GLN A 151 -10.90 -10.88 -13.73
N CYS A 152 -12.05 -11.56 -13.80
CA CYS A 152 -12.71 -11.91 -15.05
C CYS A 152 -13.98 -11.08 -15.26
N PHE A 153 -13.97 -10.21 -16.26
CA PHE A 153 -15.10 -9.35 -16.66
C PHE A 153 -15.88 -9.91 -17.87
N GLY A 154 -15.74 -11.21 -18.11
CA GLY A 154 -16.30 -11.92 -19.25
C GLY A 154 -15.47 -13.16 -19.60
N SER A 155 -15.98 -14.02 -20.49
CA SER A 155 -15.34 -15.30 -20.81
C SER A 155 -13.95 -15.21 -21.44
N ASN A 156 -13.61 -14.06 -22.05
CA ASN A 156 -12.33 -13.82 -22.73
C ASN A 156 -11.63 -12.56 -22.19
N ASN A 157 -11.99 -12.10 -20.99
CA ASN A 157 -11.40 -10.91 -20.40
C ASN A 157 -11.08 -11.15 -18.92
N CYS A 158 -10.06 -11.98 -18.69
CA CYS A 158 -9.45 -12.19 -17.38
C CYS A 158 -8.08 -11.49 -17.35
N ILE A 159 -7.97 -10.50 -16.48
CA ILE A 159 -6.82 -9.59 -16.39
C ILE A 159 -6.51 -9.25 -14.93
N ALA A 160 -5.26 -8.87 -14.66
CA ALA A 160 -4.77 -8.38 -13.37
C ALA A 160 -4.52 -6.86 -13.39
N LEU A 161 -4.96 -6.14 -14.44
CA LEU A 161 -4.74 -4.70 -14.59
C LEU A 161 -5.30 -3.88 -13.42
N ASP A 162 -6.34 -4.38 -12.73
CA ASP A 162 -6.97 -3.69 -11.61
C ASP A 162 -6.60 -4.26 -10.23
N ASN A 163 -5.68 -5.22 -10.15
CA ASN A 163 -5.32 -5.89 -8.88
C ASN A 163 -4.41 -5.03 -7.99
N PHE A 164 -5.00 -3.98 -7.41
CA PHE A 164 -4.32 -2.97 -6.60
C PHE A 164 -4.40 -3.24 -5.09
N TRP A 165 -3.72 -2.38 -4.32
CA TRP A 165 -3.89 -2.14 -2.88
C TRP A 165 -3.87 -3.41 -2.03
N ARG A 166 -2.79 -4.17 -2.08
CA ARG A 166 -2.58 -5.35 -1.23
C ARG A 166 -1.10 -5.52 -0.93
N SER A 167 -0.72 -6.20 0.14
CA SER A 167 0.71 -6.37 0.42
C SER A 167 1.02 -7.72 1.03
N LEU A 168 2.25 -8.18 0.78
CA LEU A 168 2.81 -9.39 1.35
C LEU A 168 4.19 -9.09 1.93
N SER A 169 4.38 -9.38 3.22
CA SER A 169 5.69 -9.13 3.83
C SER A 169 6.16 -10.07 4.95
N ASN A 170 7.48 -10.09 5.13
CA ASN A 170 8.17 -10.61 6.29
C ASN A 170 7.83 -12.07 6.66
N LEU A 171 7.80 -12.95 5.66
CA LEU A 171 7.52 -14.38 5.86
C LEU A 171 8.21 -15.24 4.78
N THR A 172 8.25 -16.54 5.04
CA THR A 172 8.72 -17.56 4.10
C THR A 172 7.55 -18.36 3.56
N ILE A 173 7.49 -18.55 2.25
CA ILE A 173 6.54 -19.44 1.57
C ILE A 173 7.29 -20.65 1.02
N ASN A 174 6.96 -21.83 1.53
CA ASN A 174 7.31 -23.08 0.89
C ASN A 174 6.16 -23.47 -0.04
N VAL A 175 6.35 -23.29 -1.35
CA VAL A 175 5.26 -23.41 -2.32
C VAL A 175 4.78 -24.86 -2.40
N THR A 176 3.52 -25.12 -2.02
CA THR A 176 2.90 -26.46 -2.11
C THR A 176 1.41 -26.40 -2.41
N LYS A 177 1.06 -26.72 -3.66
CA LYS A 177 -0.33 -26.70 -4.17
C LYS A 177 -0.68 -28.05 -4.84
N PRO A 178 -0.85 -29.13 -4.06
CA PRO A 178 -1.10 -30.46 -4.61
C PRO A 178 -2.40 -30.45 -5.43
N ASN A 179 -2.33 -31.03 -6.63
CA ASN A 179 -3.47 -31.16 -7.56
C ASN A 179 -4.06 -29.83 -8.09
N ALA A 180 -3.28 -28.73 -8.09
CA ALA A 180 -3.76 -27.41 -8.55
C ALA A 180 -3.64 -27.17 -10.08
N GLY A 181 -3.16 -28.14 -10.85
CA GLY A 181 -3.03 -28.02 -12.31
C GLY A 181 -2.14 -26.85 -12.73
N CYS A 182 -2.66 -25.96 -13.57
CA CYS A 182 -1.92 -24.76 -14.02
C CYS A 182 -1.62 -23.79 -12.87
N TYR A 183 -2.40 -23.83 -11.78
CA TYR A 183 -2.23 -23.02 -10.57
C TYR A 183 -1.27 -23.66 -9.55
N SER A 184 -0.30 -24.46 -9.99
CA SER A 184 0.64 -25.17 -9.10
C SER A 184 1.75 -24.28 -8.52
N ASN A 185 2.02 -23.12 -9.14
CA ASN A 185 2.93 -22.10 -8.65
C ASN A 185 2.25 -21.18 -7.62
N ASP A 186 3.04 -20.36 -6.92
CA ASP A 186 2.52 -19.21 -6.17
C ASP A 186 2.23 -18.06 -7.15
N PHE A 187 1.05 -17.44 -7.07
CA PHE A 187 0.63 -16.40 -8.02
C PHE A 187 0.58 -15.05 -7.33
N TRP A 188 1.33 -14.08 -7.82
CA TRP A 188 1.22 -12.67 -7.43
C TRP A 188 0.88 -11.83 -8.66
N ALA A 189 -0.26 -12.15 -9.28
CA ALA A 189 -0.76 -11.45 -10.47
C ALA A 189 -1.37 -10.10 -10.07
N VAL A 190 -0.53 -9.09 -9.89
CA VAL A 190 -0.91 -7.76 -9.40
C VAL A 190 -0.60 -6.65 -10.39
N SER A 191 -1.14 -5.46 -10.13
CA SER A 191 -0.70 -4.22 -10.77
C SER A 191 -0.08 -3.26 -9.75
N GLN A 192 -0.32 -1.94 -9.83
CA GLN A 192 0.29 -0.95 -8.95
C GLN A 192 -0.16 -1.08 -7.47
N ALA A 193 0.62 -0.51 -6.54
CA ALA A 193 0.37 -0.51 -5.10
C ALA A 193 0.13 -1.91 -4.50
N ALA A 194 0.92 -2.87 -4.95
CA ALA A 194 0.86 -4.26 -4.51
C ALA A 194 2.23 -4.84 -4.07
N PRO A 195 2.91 -4.19 -3.09
CA PRO A 195 4.29 -4.50 -2.75
C PRO A 195 4.47 -5.89 -2.15
N MET A 196 5.59 -6.53 -2.52
CA MET A 196 6.14 -7.72 -1.85
C MET A 196 7.49 -7.36 -1.22
N ARG A 197 7.58 -7.45 0.12
CA ARG A 197 8.76 -7.00 0.88
C ARG A 197 9.24 -8.04 1.88
N ARG A 198 10.54 -8.30 2.02
CA ARG A 198 11.05 -9.26 3.02
C ARG A 198 10.41 -10.64 2.92
N VAL A 199 10.22 -11.15 1.70
CA VAL A 199 9.64 -12.48 1.50
C VAL A 199 10.73 -13.45 1.05
N GLN A 200 10.72 -14.66 1.60
CA GLN A 200 11.45 -15.78 1.01
C GLN A 200 10.46 -16.72 0.32
N ILE A 201 10.62 -16.96 -0.98
CA ILE A 201 9.82 -17.95 -1.71
C ILE A 201 10.72 -19.12 -2.09
N ASN A 202 10.34 -20.31 -1.60
CA ASN A 202 10.96 -21.58 -1.92
C ASN A 202 10.04 -22.33 -2.89
N GLY A 203 10.27 -22.12 -4.19
CA GLY A 203 9.41 -22.57 -5.28
C GLY A 203 9.25 -21.48 -6.34
N SER A 204 8.45 -21.75 -7.39
CA SER A 204 8.24 -20.78 -8.47
C SER A 204 7.16 -19.76 -8.10
N LEU A 205 7.45 -18.48 -8.37
CA LEU A 205 6.51 -17.36 -8.31
C LEU A 205 6.15 -16.92 -9.72
N THR A 206 4.86 -16.69 -9.99
CA THR A 206 4.42 -16.01 -11.22
C THR A 206 3.81 -14.66 -10.91
N LEU A 207 4.24 -13.65 -11.66
CA LEU A 207 3.74 -12.28 -11.58
C LEU A 207 2.58 -12.04 -12.55
N MET A 208 2.20 -13.04 -13.34
CA MET A 208 0.96 -13.05 -14.12
C MET A 208 0.11 -14.26 -13.76
N ASP A 209 -1.20 -14.15 -13.95
CA ASP A 209 -2.08 -15.31 -13.99
C ASP A 209 -2.27 -15.75 -15.44
N TYR A 210 -1.44 -16.72 -15.84
CA TYR A 210 -1.45 -17.30 -17.18
C TYR A 210 -2.49 -18.41 -17.38
N CYS A 211 -3.22 -18.78 -16.33
CA CYS A 211 -4.24 -19.82 -16.42
C CYS A 211 -5.51 -19.32 -17.11
N THR A 212 -5.69 -18.00 -17.20
CA THR A 212 -6.85 -17.37 -17.83
C THR A 212 -6.41 -16.24 -18.76
N SER A 213 -7.00 -16.15 -19.95
CA SER A 213 -6.60 -15.17 -20.99
C SER A 213 -7.42 -13.87 -20.93
N PRO A 214 -6.88 -12.73 -21.38
CA PRO A 214 -5.56 -12.54 -22.02
C PRO A 214 -4.40 -12.35 -21.04
N SER A 215 -4.64 -12.47 -19.73
CA SER A 215 -3.61 -12.43 -18.68
C SER A 215 -2.87 -11.10 -18.54
N TYR A 216 -3.41 -9.97 -19.02
CA TYR A 216 -2.71 -8.68 -18.92
C TYR A 216 -2.48 -8.25 -17.47
N ALA A 217 -1.31 -7.69 -17.17
CA ALA A 217 -0.93 -7.23 -15.84
C ALA A 217 0.04 -6.03 -15.93
N SER A 218 -0.01 -5.11 -14.95
CA SER A 218 0.71 -3.82 -14.96
C SER A 218 1.36 -3.50 -13.61
N GLY A 219 2.05 -4.49 -13.05
CA GLY A 219 2.83 -4.35 -11.82
C GLY A 219 4.13 -3.59 -12.05
N GLY A 220 5.04 -3.55 -11.09
CA GLY A 220 4.91 -4.02 -9.72
C GLY A 220 6.22 -3.82 -8.96
N PHE A 221 6.22 -4.14 -7.68
CA PHE A 221 7.30 -3.80 -6.77
C PHE A 221 7.71 -4.99 -5.88
N ILE A 222 8.98 -5.37 -5.95
CA ILE A 222 9.61 -6.35 -5.03
C ILE A 222 10.81 -5.71 -4.35
N ALA A 223 10.91 -5.84 -3.03
CA ALA A 223 12.09 -5.43 -2.28
C ALA A 223 12.51 -6.44 -1.21
N ASP A 224 13.81 -6.45 -0.92
CA ASP A 224 14.38 -7.17 0.24
C ASP A 224 14.01 -8.66 0.30
N SER A 225 13.82 -9.29 -0.85
CA SER A 225 13.21 -10.63 -0.96
C SER A 225 14.17 -11.65 -1.60
N GLN A 226 13.97 -12.92 -1.28
CA GLN A 226 14.78 -14.01 -1.78
C GLN A 226 13.91 -15.07 -2.46
N PHE A 227 14.33 -15.49 -3.65
CA PHE A 227 13.67 -16.51 -4.44
C PHE A 227 14.64 -17.66 -4.66
N SER A 228 14.17 -18.87 -4.38
CA SER A 228 14.99 -20.07 -4.54
C SER A 228 14.17 -21.27 -4.97
N SER A 229 14.82 -22.19 -5.66
CA SER A 229 14.20 -23.44 -6.14
C SER A 229 13.01 -23.18 -7.08
N GLY A 230 13.00 -22.05 -7.80
CA GLY A 230 11.99 -21.69 -8.77
C GLY A 230 12.19 -20.28 -9.33
N THR A 231 12.28 -20.17 -10.65
CA THR A 231 12.40 -18.91 -11.38
C THR A 231 11.19 -18.00 -11.16
N VAL A 232 11.42 -16.69 -11.02
CA VAL A 232 10.35 -15.69 -11.07
C VAL A 232 9.86 -15.53 -12.51
N ILE A 233 8.57 -15.78 -12.72
CA ILE A 233 7.91 -15.69 -14.03
C ILE A 233 7.25 -14.32 -14.16
N SER A 234 7.88 -13.41 -14.90
CA SER A 234 7.31 -12.08 -15.23
C SER A 234 6.10 -12.21 -16.14
N GLY A 235 6.19 -13.05 -17.17
CA GLY A 235 5.08 -13.35 -18.06
C GLY A 235 4.63 -12.13 -18.88
N SER A 236 3.35 -11.79 -18.78
CA SER A 236 2.71 -10.67 -19.48
C SER A 236 2.87 -9.33 -18.77
N GLN A 237 3.55 -9.30 -17.62
CA GLN A 237 3.77 -8.08 -16.85
C GLN A 237 4.46 -7.01 -17.71
N GLN A 238 3.77 -5.89 -17.90
CA GLN A 238 4.25 -4.79 -18.74
C GLN A 238 5.59 -4.26 -18.25
N GLN A 239 5.69 -3.98 -16.95
CA GLN A 239 6.87 -3.46 -16.28
C GLN A 239 7.01 -4.08 -14.88
N TRP A 240 8.18 -3.94 -14.27
CA TRP A 240 8.40 -4.32 -12.87
C TRP A 240 9.68 -3.68 -12.31
N VAL A 241 9.70 -3.34 -11.02
CA VAL A 241 10.94 -3.02 -10.29
C VAL A 241 11.21 -4.04 -9.18
N THR A 242 12.42 -4.56 -9.18
CA THR A 242 12.94 -5.39 -8.09
C THR A 242 14.19 -4.74 -7.52
N ARG A 243 14.25 -4.54 -6.20
CA ARG A 243 15.45 -4.01 -5.55
C ARG A 243 15.92 -4.87 -4.38
N ASN A 244 17.22 -4.83 -4.09
CA ASN A 244 17.82 -5.42 -2.89
C ASN A 244 17.37 -6.87 -2.63
N SER A 245 17.34 -7.67 -3.68
CA SER A 245 16.76 -9.00 -3.64
C SER A 245 17.75 -10.04 -4.17
N VAL A 246 17.43 -11.31 -3.97
CA VAL A 246 18.19 -12.44 -4.49
C VAL A 246 17.27 -13.26 -5.38
N LEU A 247 17.62 -13.37 -6.66
CA LEU A 247 16.91 -14.16 -7.65
C LEU A 247 17.74 -15.40 -8.02
N ASP A 248 17.08 -16.54 -8.19
CA ASP A 248 17.65 -17.71 -8.85
C ASP A 248 17.36 -17.74 -10.36
N GLY A 249 16.47 -16.86 -10.84
CA GLY A 249 16.22 -16.59 -12.24
C GLY A 249 15.05 -15.62 -12.46
N TRP A 250 14.97 -15.08 -13.69
CA TRP A 250 13.88 -14.21 -14.16
C TRP A 250 13.49 -14.59 -15.59
N SER A 251 12.20 -14.80 -15.88
CA SER A 251 11.78 -15.45 -17.12
C SER A 251 11.93 -14.59 -18.40
N ASN A 252 11.46 -13.35 -18.40
CA ASN A 252 11.35 -12.50 -19.60
C ASN A 252 11.13 -11.02 -19.21
N GLY A 253 11.14 -10.13 -20.19
CA GLY A 253 10.69 -8.75 -20.00
C GLY A 253 9.79 -8.29 -21.15
N VAL A 254 8.77 -7.49 -20.84
CA VAL A 254 7.82 -6.97 -21.83
C VAL A 254 8.23 -5.56 -22.26
N TRP A 255 8.05 -4.53 -21.43
CA TRP A 255 8.39 -3.15 -21.77
C TRP A 255 9.53 -2.57 -20.93
N ASN A 256 9.46 -2.71 -19.59
CA ASN A 256 10.43 -2.08 -18.69
C ASN A 256 10.63 -2.90 -17.40
N GLN A 257 11.62 -3.80 -17.36
CA GLN A 257 11.96 -4.53 -16.13
C GLN A 257 13.26 -3.96 -15.54
N VAL A 258 13.19 -3.50 -14.30
CA VAL A 258 14.26 -2.78 -13.62
C VAL A 258 14.72 -3.55 -12.40
N PHE A 259 16.05 -3.69 -12.25
CA PHE A 259 16.70 -4.37 -11.15
C PHE A 259 17.74 -3.44 -10.53
N SER A 260 17.70 -3.26 -9.21
CA SER A 260 18.66 -2.41 -8.49
C SER A 260 19.19 -3.12 -7.24
N GLY A 261 20.49 -3.41 -7.20
CA GLY A 261 21.07 -4.16 -6.08
C GLY A 261 20.51 -5.58 -5.98
N VAL A 262 20.18 -6.20 -7.11
CA VAL A 262 19.61 -7.55 -7.14
C VAL A 262 20.67 -8.56 -7.51
N THR A 263 20.97 -9.46 -6.58
CA THR A 263 21.87 -10.59 -6.84
C THR A 263 21.14 -11.62 -7.70
N GLY A 264 21.77 -12.04 -8.79
CA GLY A 264 21.16 -12.98 -9.75
C GLY A 264 20.21 -12.33 -10.76
N ALA A 265 20.10 -11.00 -10.80
CA ALA A 265 19.35 -10.32 -11.85
C ALA A 265 19.96 -10.55 -13.25
N PRO A 266 19.14 -10.54 -14.30
CA PRO A 266 19.63 -10.49 -15.68
C PRO A 266 20.59 -9.32 -15.89
N ALA A 267 21.60 -9.51 -16.73
CA ALA A 267 22.48 -8.42 -17.12
C ALA A 267 21.72 -7.30 -17.84
N GLN A 268 22.23 -6.07 -17.75
CA GLN A 268 21.71 -4.91 -18.48
C GLN A 268 21.48 -5.26 -19.96
N CYS A 269 20.25 -5.04 -20.44
CA CYS A 269 19.89 -5.28 -21.83
C CYS A 269 18.77 -4.33 -22.27
N PHE A 270 19.12 -3.07 -22.52
CA PHE A 270 18.19 -2.08 -23.03
C PHE A 270 18.83 -1.30 -24.21
N PRO A 271 18.16 -1.19 -25.37
CA PRO A 271 16.87 -1.83 -25.71
C PRO A 271 16.97 -3.36 -25.75
N ALA A 272 15.82 -4.05 -25.73
CA ALA A 272 15.76 -5.50 -25.74
C ALA A 272 16.48 -6.11 -26.96
N GLN A 273 17.23 -7.20 -26.74
CA GLN A 273 17.85 -8.00 -27.79
C GLN A 273 17.35 -9.44 -27.71
N GLN A 274 17.33 -10.13 -28.85
CA GLN A 274 16.89 -11.53 -28.91
C GLN A 274 17.72 -12.47 -28.00
N SER A 275 18.97 -12.10 -27.72
CA SER A 275 19.89 -12.83 -26.85
C SER A 275 19.59 -12.73 -25.36
N CYS A 276 18.76 -11.77 -24.90
CA CYS A 276 18.66 -11.43 -23.49
C CYS A 276 17.23 -11.47 -22.92
N GLY A 277 16.21 -11.90 -23.66
CA GLY A 277 14.88 -12.22 -23.11
C GLY A 277 13.96 -11.04 -22.75
N GLY A 278 14.45 -9.80 -22.74
CA GLY A 278 13.62 -8.61 -22.54
C GLY A 278 14.41 -7.30 -22.37
N PRO A 279 13.70 -6.16 -22.35
CA PRO A 279 14.29 -4.87 -22.01
C PRO A 279 14.58 -4.81 -20.50
N TYR A 280 15.85 -4.93 -20.14
CA TYR A 280 16.33 -4.97 -18.75
C TYR A 280 17.20 -3.76 -18.44
N THR A 281 16.83 -3.04 -17.38
CA THR A 281 17.69 -2.03 -16.74
C THR A 281 18.23 -2.60 -15.44
N THR A 282 19.53 -2.84 -15.34
CA THR A 282 20.15 -3.54 -14.20
C THR A 282 21.27 -2.71 -13.61
N LEU A 283 21.08 -2.28 -12.37
CA LEU A 283 22.08 -1.60 -11.55
C LEU A 283 22.64 -2.60 -10.53
N ALA A 284 23.97 -2.67 -10.44
CA ALA A 284 24.65 -3.61 -9.54
C ALA A 284 24.34 -3.37 -8.06
N THR A 285 24.06 -2.11 -7.68
CA THR A 285 23.76 -1.71 -6.31
C THR A 285 22.68 -0.65 -6.30
N SER A 286 21.86 -0.63 -5.26
CA SER A 286 20.97 0.49 -4.95
C SER A 286 21.74 1.59 -4.23
N PRO A 287 21.76 2.85 -4.72
CA PRO A 287 22.63 3.90 -4.20
C PRO A 287 22.38 4.22 -2.72
N VAL A 288 21.10 4.32 -2.33
CA VAL A 288 20.66 4.49 -0.94
C VAL A 288 19.32 3.82 -0.74
N THR A 289 19.19 3.00 0.30
CA THR A 289 17.93 2.35 0.67
C THR A 289 17.72 2.40 2.17
N ARG A 290 16.47 2.25 2.61
CA ARG A 290 16.12 1.94 4.00
C ARG A 290 14.91 1.03 3.90
N GLU A 291 15.00 -0.17 4.46
CA GLU A 291 13.86 -1.08 4.40
C GLU A 291 12.71 -0.57 5.27
N GLU A 292 11.49 -0.95 4.89
CA GLU A 292 10.25 -0.53 5.53
C GLU A 292 10.26 -0.86 7.05
N PRO A 293 9.78 0.03 7.95
CA PRO A 293 9.54 -0.36 9.33
C PRO A 293 8.40 -1.39 9.42
N TYR A 294 8.53 -2.40 10.26
CA TYR A 294 7.54 -3.48 10.37
C TYR A 294 7.24 -3.87 11.82
N LEU A 295 5.98 -4.24 12.07
CA LEU A 295 5.53 -4.80 13.34
C LEU A 295 6.05 -6.23 13.49
N TYR A 296 6.58 -6.57 14.67
CA TYR A 296 6.97 -7.93 15.00
C TYR A 296 6.75 -8.25 16.47
N MET A 297 6.79 -9.53 16.81
CA MET A 297 6.72 -10.05 18.17
C MET A 297 8.09 -10.62 18.58
N ASP A 298 8.61 -10.18 19.73
CA ASP A 298 9.84 -10.75 20.27
C ASP A 298 9.63 -12.12 20.92
N SER A 299 10.72 -12.80 21.28
CA SER A 299 10.67 -14.13 21.91
C SER A 299 10.01 -14.15 23.29
N SER A 300 9.75 -12.98 23.90
CA SER A 300 9.01 -12.84 25.16
C SER A 300 7.53 -12.52 24.94
N GLY A 301 7.07 -12.46 23.69
CA GLY A 301 5.69 -12.16 23.33
C GLY A 301 5.35 -10.67 23.32
N ASN A 302 6.34 -9.77 23.38
CA ASN A 302 6.07 -8.33 23.31
C ASN A 302 6.07 -7.86 21.85
N TYR A 303 5.10 -7.02 21.52
CA TYR A 303 5.08 -6.32 20.23
C TYR A 303 6.10 -5.19 20.19
N ASN A 304 6.75 -5.06 19.05
CA ASN A 304 7.74 -4.05 18.74
C ASN A 304 7.59 -3.64 17.28
N VAL A 305 8.05 -2.45 16.92
CA VAL A 305 8.25 -2.03 15.53
C VAL A 305 9.74 -2.01 15.28
N PHE A 306 10.20 -2.82 14.33
CA PHE A 306 11.58 -2.78 13.88
C PHE A 306 11.77 -1.63 12.90
N VAL A 307 12.85 -0.87 13.08
CA VAL A 307 13.22 0.29 12.26
C VAL A 307 14.57 -0.02 11.60
N PRO A 308 14.57 -0.43 10.32
CA PRO A 308 15.81 -0.68 9.59
C PRO A 308 16.66 0.59 9.45
N SER A 309 17.98 0.41 9.47
CA SER A 309 18.95 1.48 9.22
C SER A 309 19.09 1.74 7.73
N ALA A 310 19.33 3.01 7.35
CA ALA A 310 19.68 3.34 5.98
C ALA A 310 20.98 2.63 5.55
N GLN A 311 21.01 2.17 4.31
CA GLN A 311 22.12 1.49 3.66
C GLN A 311 22.53 2.25 2.40
N HIS A 312 23.79 2.16 2.04
CA HIS A 312 24.33 2.76 0.82
C HIS A 312 24.97 1.69 -0.05
N ASN A 313 24.81 1.83 -1.37
CA ASN A 313 25.34 0.88 -2.36
C ASN A 313 24.97 -0.57 -1.99
N SER A 314 23.73 -0.77 -1.58
CA SER A 314 23.23 -2.04 -1.05
C SER A 314 22.89 -3.02 -2.19
N SER A 315 23.08 -4.31 -1.93
CA SER A 315 22.76 -5.40 -2.85
C SER A 315 22.41 -6.67 -2.08
N GLY A 316 21.47 -7.44 -2.61
CA GLY A 316 20.89 -8.59 -1.93
C GLY A 316 20.02 -8.18 -0.74
N THR A 317 19.53 -9.16 0.01
CA THR A 317 18.64 -8.91 1.14
C THR A 317 19.39 -8.39 2.36
N SER A 318 18.74 -7.53 3.12
CA SER A 318 19.22 -6.94 4.36
C SER A 318 19.31 -7.93 5.52
N TRP A 319 18.79 -9.14 5.35
CA TRP A 319 18.73 -10.21 6.34
C TRP A 319 19.57 -11.45 5.96
N ALA A 320 20.29 -11.42 4.84
CA ALA A 320 21.13 -12.55 4.39
C ALA A 320 22.31 -12.85 5.33
N ASN A 321 22.88 -11.83 5.97
CA ASN A 321 24.12 -11.94 6.77
C ASN A 321 23.85 -11.81 8.29
N GLY A 322 22.66 -12.22 8.73
CA GLY A 322 22.22 -12.13 10.12
C GLY A 322 21.09 -11.11 10.31
N ALA A 323 21.00 -10.55 11.51
CA ALA A 323 19.96 -9.58 11.82
C ALA A 323 20.10 -8.33 10.93
N THR A 324 18.99 -7.88 10.36
CA THR A 324 18.96 -6.60 9.65
C THR A 324 19.46 -5.49 10.54
N PRO A 325 20.36 -4.61 10.07
CA PRO A 325 20.79 -3.46 10.85
C PRO A 325 19.61 -2.54 11.14
N GLY A 326 19.41 -2.17 12.39
CA GLY A 326 18.27 -1.37 12.82
C GLY A 326 18.08 -1.38 14.32
N LEU A 327 16.94 -0.86 14.76
CA LEU A 327 16.57 -0.76 16.16
C LEU A 327 15.11 -1.17 16.36
N SER A 328 14.82 -1.73 17.54
CA SER A 328 13.45 -2.10 17.91
C SER A 328 12.84 -1.04 18.83
N LEU A 329 11.69 -0.51 18.43
CA LEU A 329 10.89 0.38 19.25
C LEU A 329 9.76 -0.43 19.90
N SER A 330 9.68 -0.40 21.24
CA SER A 330 8.57 -1.01 21.96
C SER A 330 7.23 -0.44 21.50
N ILE A 331 6.21 -1.30 21.36
CA ILE A 331 4.85 -0.88 21.01
C ILE A 331 4.29 0.20 21.97
N THR A 332 4.79 0.25 23.20
CA THR A 332 4.43 1.27 24.21
C THR A 332 4.83 2.70 23.84
N LYS A 333 5.68 2.87 22.81
CA LYS A 333 6.06 4.15 22.21
C LYS A 333 5.14 4.57 21.07
N PHE A 334 4.10 3.81 20.77
CA PHE A 334 3.16 4.08 19.68
C PHE A 334 1.78 4.42 20.21
N PHE A 335 1.18 5.44 19.62
CA PHE A 335 -0.26 5.61 19.64
C PHE A 335 -0.86 4.74 18.53
N ILE A 336 -1.69 3.77 18.91
CA ILE A 336 -2.39 2.88 17.97
C ILE A 336 -3.75 3.51 17.69
N ALA A 337 -3.78 4.39 16.70
CA ALA A 337 -4.96 5.13 16.31
C ALA A 337 -6.00 4.19 15.68
N GLN A 338 -7.26 4.42 16.02
CA GLN A 338 -8.41 3.83 15.37
C GLN A 338 -9.02 4.82 14.39
N PRO A 339 -9.78 4.38 13.36
CA PRO A 339 -10.50 5.27 12.44
C PRO A 339 -11.41 6.30 13.11
N THR A 340 -11.84 6.04 14.36
CA THR A 340 -12.67 6.94 15.16
C THR A 340 -11.88 8.03 15.91
N ASP A 341 -10.55 7.91 15.99
CA ASP A 341 -9.72 8.93 16.62
C ASP A 341 -9.65 10.18 15.75
N SER A 342 -9.86 11.34 16.37
CA SER A 342 -9.76 12.61 15.66
C SER A 342 -8.30 12.94 15.32
N ALA A 343 -8.08 13.71 14.26
CA ALA A 343 -6.76 14.24 13.94
C ALA A 343 -6.15 15.05 15.11
N ALA A 344 -6.97 15.71 15.94
CA ALA A 344 -6.51 16.40 17.15
C ALA A 344 -5.94 15.42 18.19
N THR A 345 -6.60 14.27 18.39
CA THR A 345 -6.12 13.19 19.28
C THR A 345 -4.79 12.63 18.78
N ILE A 346 -4.71 12.35 17.47
CA ILE A 346 -3.49 11.85 16.83
C ILE A 346 -2.35 12.86 16.99
N ASN A 347 -2.60 14.14 16.69
CA ASN A 347 -1.63 15.23 16.83
C ASN A 347 -1.18 15.40 18.29
N GLN A 348 -2.09 15.28 19.26
CA GLN A 348 -1.74 15.34 20.67
C GLN A 348 -0.76 14.21 21.03
N ALA A 349 -1.01 12.98 20.59
CA ALA A 349 -0.12 11.85 20.85
C ALA A 349 1.28 12.07 20.23
N LEU A 350 1.33 12.48 18.96
CA LEU A 350 2.57 12.82 18.25
C LEU A 350 3.36 13.92 18.99
N SER A 351 2.68 14.97 19.47
CA SER A 351 3.29 16.07 20.21
C SER A 351 3.89 15.65 21.56
N THR A 352 3.36 14.58 22.17
CA THR A 352 3.87 14.02 23.43
C THR A 352 5.02 13.03 23.26
N GLY A 353 5.53 12.85 22.03
CA GLY A 353 6.68 11.98 21.75
C GLY A 353 6.32 10.57 21.29
N MET A 354 5.04 10.27 21.03
CA MET A 354 4.64 8.97 20.49
C MET A 354 4.93 8.87 18.99
N ASN A 355 5.20 7.66 18.52
CA ASN A 355 5.05 7.25 17.14
C ASN A 355 3.57 6.90 16.86
N LEU A 356 3.24 6.57 15.62
CA LEU A 356 1.87 6.32 15.19
C LEU A 356 1.74 4.97 14.47
N ILE A 357 0.75 4.18 14.87
CA ILE A 357 0.21 3.08 14.07
C ILE A 357 -1.22 3.45 13.68
N LEU A 358 -1.52 3.42 12.39
CA LEU A 358 -2.88 3.59 11.85
C LEU A 358 -3.45 2.19 11.59
N THR A 359 -4.46 1.79 12.37
CA THR A 359 -5.14 0.49 12.18
C THR A 359 -6.06 0.50 10.94
N PRO A 360 -6.44 -0.67 10.41
CA PRO A 360 -7.18 -0.75 9.15
C PRO A 360 -8.55 -0.04 9.21
N GLY A 361 -8.72 0.98 8.36
CA GLY A 361 -9.98 1.69 8.17
C GLY A 361 -9.82 3.03 7.46
N ILE A 362 -10.90 3.82 7.44
CA ILE A 362 -10.96 5.14 6.80
C ILE A 362 -10.99 6.24 7.86
N TYR A 363 -10.02 7.14 7.81
CA TYR A 363 -9.86 8.26 8.73
C TYR A 363 -10.33 9.55 8.05
N SER A 364 -11.39 10.16 8.57
CA SER A 364 -11.86 11.47 8.11
C SER A 364 -11.12 12.57 8.87
N LEU A 365 -10.36 13.41 8.14
CA LEU A 365 -9.44 14.37 8.74
C LEU A 365 -9.95 15.81 8.59
N SER A 366 -10.44 16.40 9.67
CA SER A 366 -10.85 17.82 9.72
C SER A 366 -9.68 18.80 9.86
N GLN A 367 -8.48 18.30 10.14
CA GLN A 367 -7.21 19.02 10.19
C GLN A 367 -6.10 18.05 9.80
N SER A 368 -4.96 18.58 9.36
CA SER A 368 -3.79 17.77 9.02
C SER A 368 -3.25 17.00 10.23
N ILE A 369 -2.80 15.77 9.99
CA ILE A 369 -1.88 15.10 10.90
C ILE A 369 -0.51 15.79 10.81
N GLN A 370 0.07 16.18 11.94
CA GLN A 370 1.30 16.97 12.03
C GLN A 370 2.43 16.10 12.58
N VAL A 371 3.37 15.72 11.71
CA VAL A 371 4.55 14.92 12.07
C VAL A 371 5.74 15.86 12.16
N THR A 372 6.10 16.27 13.39
CA THR A 372 7.10 17.33 13.60
C THR A 372 8.40 16.86 14.23
N ARG A 373 8.39 15.69 14.88
CA ARG A 373 9.56 15.17 15.62
C ARG A 373 10.45 14.32 14.69
N PRO A 374 11.78 14.48 14.73
CA PRO A 374 12.71 13.56 14.08
C PRO A 374 12.46 12.11 14.48
N ASP A 375 12.82 11.19 13.59
CA ASP A 375 12.73 9.73 13.83
C ASP A 375 11.30 9.23 14.14
N THR A 376 10.27 10.03 13.81
CA THR A 376 8.88 9.60 13.98
C THR A 376 8.54 8.51 12.98
N VAL A 377 8.04 7.39 13.47
CA VAL A 377 7.49 6.32 12.65
C VAL A 377 5.96 6.48 12.57
N VAL A 378 5.44 6.49 11.35
CA VAL A 378 4.00 6.39 11.05
C VAL A 378 3.78 5.15 10.20
N LEU A 379 3.25 4.10 10.81
CA LEU A 379 3.05 2.79 10.19
C LEU A 379 1.55 2.53 9.96
N GLY A 380 1.16 2.24 8.73
CA GLY A 380 -0.18 1.79 8.38
C GLY A 380 -0.30 0.27 8.41
N LEU A 381 -1.43 -0.24 8.90
CA LEU A 381 -1.78 -1.66 8.83
C LEU A 381 -3.04 -1.82 7.99
N GLY A 382 -2.99 -2.67 6.95
CA GLY A 382 -4.16 -2.97 6.14
C GLY A 382 -4.68 -1.78 5.33
N PHE A 383 -3.78 -0.96 4.77
CA PHE A 383 -4.12 0.18 3.91
C PHE A 383 -5.08 1.20 4.58
N PRO A 384 -4.75 1.74 5.76
CA PRO A 384 -5.52 2.83 6.34
C PRO A 384 -5.59 3.99 5.34
N THR A 385 -6.79 4.52 5.15
CA THR A 385 -7.08 5.53 4.14
C THR A 385 -7.37 6.86 4.83
N LEU A 386 -6.60 7.89 4.51
CA LEU A 386 -6.70 9.23 5.09
C LEU A 386 -7.45 10.15 4.11
N ILE A 387 -8.64 10.60 4.50
CA ILE A 387 -9.51 11.45 3.66
C ILE A 387 -9.64 12.86 4.27
N PRO A 388 -9.04 13.89 3.66
CA PRO A 388 -9.12 15.24 4.16
C PRO A 388 -10.53 15.80 3.98
N GLN A 389 -10.98 16.57 4.97
CA GLN A 389 -12.22 17.33 4.93
C GLN A 389 -11.90 18.81 4.73
N ASN A 390 -12.79 19.54 4.06
CA ASN A 390 -12.66 21.00 3.86
C ASN A 390 -11.35 21.44 3.16
N GLY A 391 -10.75 20.58 2.34
CA GLY A 391 -9.55 20.92 1.55
C GLY A 391 -8.27 21.06 2.36
N VAL A 392 -8.21 20.49 3.57
CA VAL A 392 -6.97 20.46 4.35
C VAL A 392 -5.95 19.53 3.72
N VAL A 393 -4.66 19.75 3.97
CA VAL A 393 -3.63 18.74 3.72
C VAL A 393 -3.88 17.56 4.67
N SER A 394 -3.88 16.31 4.19
CA SER A 394 -4.12 15.15 5.07
C SER A 394 -3.01 14.98 6.10
N MET A 395 -1.75 15.07 5.67
CA MET A 395 -0.59 14.99 6.55
C MET A 395 0.51 15.97 6.14
N SER A 396 1.09 16.64 7.12
CA SER A 396 2.27 17.49 6.95
C SER A 396 3.40 16.96 7.83
N VAL A 397 4.55 16.75 7.20
CA VAL A 397 5.81 16.41 7.86
C VAL A 397 6.68 17.65 7.90
N ALA A 398 7.19 18.02 9.08
CA ALA A 398 8.14 19.11 9.22
C ALA A 398 9.49 18.78 8.56
N ASN A 399 10.39 19.76 8.48
CA ASN A 399 11.79 19.50 8.11
C ASN A 399 12.49 18.78 9.27
N ALA A 400 12.29 17.46 9.37
CA ALA A 400 12.86 16.60 10.38
C ALA A 400 13.49 15.36 9.71
N LYS A 401 14.67 14.95 10.17
CA LYS A 401 15.33 13.72 9.71
C LYS A 401 14.62 12.46 10.16
N GLY A 402 14.91 11.36 9.48
CA GLY A 402 14.59 10.01 9.92
C GLY A 402 13.10 9.70 10.05
N VAL A 403 12.20 10.58 9.59
CA VAL A 403 10.77 10.30 9.61
C VAL A 403 10.49 9.15 8.64
N MET A 404 9.70 8.18 9.07
CA MET A 404 9.31 7.03 8.24
C MET A 404 7.80 6.98 8.13
N LEU A 405 7.29 7.12 6.91
CA LEU A 405 5.88 6.92 6.57
C LEU A 405 5.76 5.61 5.80
N SER A 406 4.91 4.69 6.27
CA SER A 406 4.70 3.42 5.57
C SER A 406 3.25 2.96 5.46
N GLY A 407 2.87 2.42 4.29
CA GLY A 407 1.74 1.50 4.14
C GLY A 407 0.36 2.14 4.28
N MET A 408 0.15 3.31 3.68
CA MET A 408 -1.10 4.09 3.82
C MET A 408 -1.57 4.70 2.50
N ILE A 409 -2.87 4.98 2.43
CA ILE A 409 -3.49 5.65 1.28
C ILE A 409 -3.91 7.06 1.67
N PHE A 410 -3.55 8.03 0.84
CA PHE A 410 -4.09 9.39 0.85
C PHE A 410 -5.16 9.51 -0.22
N ASP A 411 -6.42 9.55 0.19
CA ASP A 411 -7.57 9.59 -0.74
C ASP A 411 -8.19 10.98 -0.70
N ALA A 412 -8.35 11.61 -1.85
CA ALA A 412 -8.76 13.01 -1.94
C ALA A 412 -10.23 13.19 -1.51
N GLY A 413 -10.49 14.19 -0.67
CA GLY A 413 -11.85 14.59 -0.33
C GLY A 413 -12.51 15.44 -1.43
N THR A 414 -13.83 15.62 -1.31
CA THR A 414 -14.65 16.39 -2.27
C THR A 414 -14.23 17.85 -2.41
N THR A 415 -13.65 18.45 -1.38
CA THR A 415 -13.10 19.81 -1.42
C THR A 415 -11.62 19.75 -1.80
N THR A 416 -11.23 20.50 -2.83
CA THR A 416 -9.86 20.49 -3.36
C THR A 416 -8.84 20.82 -2.29
N SER A 417 -7.92 19.89 -2.07
CA SER A 417 -6.76 20.11 -1.20
C SER A 417 -5.59 20.66 -2.01
N PRO A 418 -4.78 21.61 -1.49
CA PRO A 418 -3.61 22.10 -2.21
C PRO A 418 -2.57 20.99 -2.39
N THR A 419 -2.39 20.15 -1.37
CA THR A 419 -1.66 18.88 -1.44
C THR A 419 -2.29 17.85 -0.50
N LEU A 420 -2.10 16.55 -0.75
CA LEU A 420 -2.54 15.50 0.19
C LEU A 420 -1.44 15.16 1.21
N LEU A 421 -0.20 15.04 0.74
CA LEU A 421 0.99 14.86 1.60
C LEU A 421 2.03 15.94 1.31
N LEU A 422 2.44 16.64 2.37
CA LEU A 422 3.52 17.63 2.33
C LEU A 422 4.69 17.16 3.18
N VAL A 423 5.82 16.84 2.55
CA VAL A 423 7.04 16.37 3.23
C VAL A 423 8.11 17.46 3.23
N GLY A 424 8.21 18.17 4.35
CA GLY A 424 9.01 19.37 4.51
C GLY A 424 8.25 20.63 4.06
N ASN A 425 8.54 21.78 4.68
CA ASN A 425 7.78 23.03 4.49
C ASN A 425 8.43 24.04 3.52
N GLY A 426 9.43 23.61 2.73
CA GLY A 426 10.10 24.43 1.71
C GLY A 426 11.11 25.43 2.29
N HIS A 427 12.29 25.53 1.65
CA HIS A 427 13.34 26.53 1.92
C HIS A 427 13.65 26.82 3.40
N GLY A 428 14.11 25.79 4.12
CA GLY A 428 14.72 25.93 5.45
C GLY A 428 15.96 25.05 5.58
N ASN A 429 17.12 25.66 5.84
CA ASN A 429 18.33 24.95 6.24
C ASN A 429 18.20 24.50 7.70
N SER A 430 17.78 23.26 7.94
CA SER A 430 18.19 22.48 9.12
C SER A 430 17.56 21.08 9.11
N ASP A 431 18.35 20.10 9.56
CA ASP A 431 18.03 18.69 9.86
C ASP A 431 17.96 17.69 8.69
N ASN A 432 18.50 18.00 7.50
CA ASN A 432 18.63 17.06 6.39
C ASN A 432 19.93 16.25 6.45
N TYR A 433 19.97 15.19 7.27
CA TYR A 433 21.14 14.34 7.48
C TYR A 433 21.13 13.13 6.53
N ALA A 434 22.04 13.10 5.55
CA ALA A 434 22.08 12.03 4.54
C ALA A 434 22.15 10.59 5.10
N PRO A 435 22.83 10.32 6.24
CA PRO A 435 22.81 8.98 6.85
C PRO A 435 21.50 8.62 7.58
N ASP A 436 20.55 9.54 7.72
CA ASP A 436 19.24 9.30 8.36
C ASP A 436 18.11 9.97 7.56
N PRO A 437 17.89 9.50 6.33
CA PRO A 437 16.91 10.10 5.44
C PRO A 437 15.49 9.83 5.91
N THR A 438 14.61 10.79 5.63
CA THR A 438 13.16 10.57 5.70
C THR A 438 12.73 9.63 4.57
N THR A 439 11.89 8.64 4.88
CA THR A 439 11.39 7.67 3.90
C THR A 439 9.88 7.70 3.78
N ILE A 440 9.41 7.49 2.55
CA ILE A 440 8.01 7.42 2.17
C ILE A 440 7.86 6.11 1.40
N GLN A 441 7.27 5.10 2.03
CA GLN A 441 7.30 3.71 1.54
C GLN A 441 5.89 3.15 1.46
N ASP A 442 5.52 2.50 0.36
CA ASP A 442 4.16 1.95 0.17
C ASP A 442 3.07 3.01 0.47
N VAL A 443 3.31 4.24 -0.02
CA VAL A 443 2.39 5.37 0.17
C VAL A 443 1.72 5.69 -1.15
N PHE A 444 0.40 5.59 -1.13
CA PHE A 444 -0.41 5.65 -2.34
C PHE A 444 -1.39 6.82 -2.28
N PHE A 445 -1.72 7.38 -3.44
CA PHE A 445 -2.65 8.50 -3.58
C PHE A 445 -3.76 8.13 -4.54
N ARG A 446 -4.97 8.51 -4.17
CA ARG A 446 -6.15 8.34 -5.02
C ARG A 446 -6.93 9.64 -5.12
N ILE A 447 -7.29 10.02 -6.34
CA ILE A 447 -8.17 11.16 -6.61
C ILE A 447 -9.36 10.68 -7.45
N GLY A 448 -10.50 10.45 -6.81
CA GLY A 448 -11.67 9.85 -7.46
C GLY A 448 -11.72 8.33 -7.33
N GLY A 449 -12.62 7.69 -8.06
CA GLY A 449 -12.74 6.23 -8.16
C GLY A 449 -13.64 5.63 -7.07
N ALA A 450 -13.30 5.83 -5.79
CA ALA A 450 -14.17 5.40 -4.69
C ALA A 450 -15.33 6.39 -4.45
N GLU A 451 -14.99 7.68 -4.43
CA GLU A 451 -15.87 8.81 -4.25
C GLU A 451 -15.32 10.04 -5.00
N PRO A 452 -16.11 11.12 -5.21
CA PRO A 452 -15.59 12.34 -5.80
C PRO A 452 -14.49 12.96 -4.92
N GLY A 453 -13.34 13.26 -5.51
CA GLY A 453 -12.21 13.84 -4.80
C GLY A 453 -11.37 14.72 -5.71
N SER A 454 -10.73 15.75 -5.16
CA SER A 454 -9.81 16.60 -5.93
C SER A 454 -8.63 17.10 -5.10
N ALA A 455 -7.48 17.30 -5.74
CA ALA A 455 -6.30 17.88 -5.13
C ALA A 455 -5.46 18.60 -6.19
N THR A 456 -4.82 19.73 -5.89
CA THR A 456 -3.92 20.38 -6.84
C THR A 456 -2.67 19.53 -7.08
N THR A 457 -2.01 19.11 -6.00
CA THR A 457 -0.89 18.16 -6.05
C THR A 457 -1.16 16.98 -5.13
N SER A 458 -0.72 15.76 -5.44
CA SER A 458 -0.87 14.66 -4.48
C SER A 458 0.25 14.63 -3.45
N LEU A 459 1.50 14.67 -3.93
CA LEU A 459 2.69 14.59 -3.11
C LEU A 459 3.64 15.76 -3.38
N VAL A 460 4.05 16.45 -2.33
CA VAL A 460 5.13 17.44 -2.38
C VAL A 460 6.27 17.00 -1.46
N VAL A 461 7.46 16.82 -2.03
CA VAL A 461 8.69 16.44 -1.31
C VAL A 461 9.71 17.57 -1.37
N ASN A 462 9.77 18.35 -0.29
CA ASN A 462 10.74 19.42 -0.11
C ASN A 462 11.98 18.98 0.68
N THR A 463 11.87 17.87 1.41
CA THR A 463 12.95 17.32 2.24
C THR A 463 14.09 16.79 1.37
N GLN A 464 15.33 17.18 1.69
CA GLN A 464 16.52 16.70 0.97
C GLN A 464 16.90 15.29 1.41
N ASN A 465 17.53 14.53 0.53
CA ASN A 465 17.93 13.13 0.74
C ASN A 465 16.76 12.18 1.03
N ALA A 466 15.50 12.61 0.85
CA ALA A 466 14.36 11.74 1.07
C ALA A 466 14.41 10.52 0.13
N ILE A 467 13.91 9.39 0.62
CA ILE A 467 13.76 8.17 -0.17
C ILE A 467 12.27 7.94 -0.41
N LEU A 468 11.87 7.93 -1.67
CA LEU A 468 10.54 7.51 -2.13
C LEU A 468 10.69 6.06 -2.60
N ASP A 469 9.87 5.16 -2.08
CA ASP A 469 10.09 3.72 -2.29
C ASP A 469 8.76 2.97 -2.40
N ASP A 470 8.33 2.72 -3.62
CA ASP A 470 6.96 2.31 -3.99
C ASP A 470 5.92 3.41 -3.72
N ILE A 471 5.85 4.37 -4.64
CA ILE A 471 4.83 5.42 -4.64
C ILE A 471 3.91 5.18 -5.82
N TRP A 472 2.61 5.17 -5.57
CA TRP A 472 1.60 5.25 -6.63
C TRP A 472 0.72 6.47 -6.43
N ALA A 473 0.88 7.44 -7.31
CA ALA A 473 0.02 8.62 -7.37
C ALA A 473 -0.96 8.46 -8.53
N TRP A 474 -2.24 8.26 -8.23
CA TRP A 474 -3.24 7.88 -9.23
C TRP A 474 -4.43 8.83 -9.20
N ARG A 475 -4.56 9.65 -10.26
CA ARG A 475 -5.83 10.28 -10.59
C ARG A 475 -6.70 9.23 -11.25
N ALA A 476 -7.85 8.93 -10.65
CA ALA A 476 -8.67 7.80 -11.08
C ALA A 476 -9.11 7.92 -12.55
N ASP A 477 -8.88 6.87 -13.34
CA ASP A 477 -9.36 6.71 -14.73
C ASP A 477 -10.70 5.95 -14.81
N HIS A 478 -11.10 5.29 -13.72
CA HIS A 478 -12.37 4.56 -13.61
C HIS A 478 -12.97 4.60 -12.19
N GLY A 479 -14.24 4.21 -12.09
CA GLY A 479 -15.02 4.22 -10.85
C GLY A 479 -15.89 5.47 -10.69
N ASN A 480 -16.32 5.73 -9.45
CA ASN A 480 -17.20 6.84 -9.12
C ASN A 480 -16.47 8.19 -9.10
N GLY A 481 -17.14 9.25 -9.54
CA GLY A 481 -16.60 10.61 -9.47
C GLY A 481 -15.44 10.88 -10.43
N VAL A 482 -15.27 10.07 -11.47
CA VAL A 482 -14.21 10.22 -12.47
C VAL A 482 -14.65 11.06 -13.66
N GLY A 483 -13.71 11.86 -14.19
CA GLY A 483 -13.85 12.63 -15.41
C GLY A 483 -13.08 13.95 -15.33
N TRP A 484 -12.82 14.58 -16.47
CA TRP A 484 -11.95 15.75 -16.59
C TRP A 484 -12.28 16.90 -15.61
N THR A 485 -13.55 17.09 -15.29
CA THR A 485 -14.01 18.12 -14.34
C THR A 485 -14.50 17.57 -13.00
N SER A 486 -14.47 16.24 -12.82
CA SER A 486 -15.03 15.55 -11.66
C SER A 486 -13.99 15.27 -10.59
N ASN A 487 -12.85 14.68 -10.98
CA ASN A 487 -11.72 14.36 -10.11
C ASN A 487 -10.48 15.16 -10.49
N THR A 488 -10.59 16.49 -10.47
CA THR A 488 -9.52 17.37 -10.94
C THR A 488 -8.25 17.21 -10.10
N ALA A 489 -7.13 16.98 -10.78
CA ALA A 489 -5.81 17.03 -10.18
C ALA A 489 -4.74 17.47 -11.17
N ASP A 490 -4.01 18.53 -10.83
CA ASP A 490 -3.04 19.15 -11.73
C ASP A 490 -1.76 18.32 -11.82
N THR A 491 -1.16 17.93 -10.69
CA THR A 491 0.15 17.27 -10.66
C THR A 491 0.21 16.14 -9.66
N GLY A 492 0.85 15.04 -10.02
CA GLY A 492 1.00 13.91 -9.11
C GLY A 492 2.04 14.20 -8.04
N VAL A 493 3.30 14.28 -8.46
CA VAL A 493 4.43 14.38 -7.55
C VAL A 493 5.28 15.59 -7.88
N THR A 494 5.57 16.41 -6.88
CA THR A 494 6.55 17.50 -6.98
C THR A 494 7.70 17.26 -6.03
N VAL A 495 8.92 17.21 -6.55
CA VAL A 495 10.16 17.04 -5.78
C VAL A 495 10.99 18.31 -5.89
N THR A 496 11.21 19.02 -4.78
CA THR A 496 12.12 20.18 -4.71
C THR A 496 13.35 19.91 -3.86
N GLY A 497 13.32 18.86 -3.03
CA GLY A 497 14.47 18.44 -2.23
C GLY A 497 15.64 17.96 -3.09
N ASN A 498 16.87 18.38 -2.76
CA ASN A 498 18.09 17.86 -3.38
C ASN A 498 18.39 16.43 -2.92
N ASN A 499 19.12 15.67 -3.75
CA ASN A 499 19.59 14.30 -3.49
C ASN A 499 18.46 13.30 -3.16
N VAL A 500 17.22 13.60 -3.56
CA VAL A 500 16.10 12.67 -3.40
C VAL A 500 16.33 11.45 -4.29
N THR A 501 16.06 10.26 -3.76
CA THR A 501 16.10 9.01 -4.51
C THR A 501 14.71 8.40 -4.53
N ALA A 502 14.23 8.04 -5.72
CA ALA A 502 12.98 7.31 -5.90
C ALA A 502 13.26 5.90 -6.44
N TYR A 503 12.53 4.90 -5.91
CA TYR A 503 12.43 3.56 -6.47
C TYR A 503 10.95 3.25 -6.68
N GLY A 504 10.57 2.78 -7.87
CA GLY A 504 9.17 2.40 -8.10
C GLY A 504 8.24 3.62 -8.05
N LEU A 505 8.49 4.62 -8.91
CA LEU A 505 7.62 5.79 -9.00
C LEU A 505 6.55 5.57 -10.08
N PHE A 506 5.32 5.30 -9.64
CA PHE A 506 4.15 5.13 -10.51
C PHE A 506 3.27 6.39 -10.40
N VAL A 507 3.06 7.13 -11.49
CA VAL A 507 2.26 8.36 -11.46
C VAL A 507 1.39 8.46 -12.70
N GLU A 508 0.08 8.54 -12.53
CA GLU A 508 -0.86 8.33 -13.63
C GLU A 508 -2.02 9.33 -13.66
N HIS A 509 -2.35 9.73 -14.88
CA HIS A 509 -3.55 10.42 -15.34
C HIS A 509 -3.78 11.85 -14.81
N TYR A 510 -2.76 12.53 -14.32
CA TYR A 510 -2.92 13.92 -13.88
C TYR A 510 -3.15 14.87 -15.06
N GLN A 511 -3.85 15.98 -14.80
CA GLN A 511 -4.29 16.89 -15.86
C GLN A 511 -3.16 17.73 -16.45
N LYS A 512 -2.03 17.86 -15.75
CA LYS A 512 -0.82 18.56 -16.19
C LYS A 512 0.39 17.64 -16.10
N TYR A 513 1.44 18.04 -15.40
CA TYR A 513 2.62 17.22 -15.20
C TYR A 513 2.33 16.07 -14.24
N GLU A 514 2.77 14.87 -14.58
CA GLU A 514 2.64 13.72 -13.67
C GLU A 514 3.70 13.88 -12.56
N VAL A 515 4.95 14.14 -12.94
CA VAL A 515 6.06 14.47 -12.05
C VAL A 515 6.72 15.79 -12.43
N VAL A 516 6.98 16.64 -11.42
CA VAL A 516 7.87 17.81 -11.53
C VAL A 516 9.06 17.63 -10.59
N TRP A 517 10.27 17.59 -11.13
CA TRP A 517 11.52 17.43 -10.38
C TRP A 517 12.38 18.68 -10.49
N SER A 518 12.57 19.37 -9.37
CA SER A 518 13.29 20.64 -9.26
C SER A 518 14.50 20.60 -8.32
N GLY A 519 14.72 19.50 -7.59
CA GLY A 519 15.90 19.28 -6.76
C GLY A 519 17.11 18.79 -7.55
N ASN A 520 18.31 19.23 -7.17
CA ASN A 520 19.58 18.79 -7.77
C ASN A 520 19.98 17.39 -7.28
N ASN A 521 20.80 16.70 -8.06
CA ASN A 521 21.30 15.34 -7.80
C ASN A 521 20.19 14.32 -7.53
N GLY A 522 19.00 14.54 -8.10
CA GLY A 522 17.91 13.58 -8.00
C GLY A 522 18.25 12.27 -8.71
N THR A 523 17.75 11.16 -8.19
CA THR A 523 17.83 9.85 -8.84
C THR A 523 16.46 9.19 -8.84
N ASP A 524 16.01 8.74 -9.99
CA ASP A 524 14.79 7.94 -10.14
C ASP A 524 15.13 6.59 -10.78
N ILE A 525 14.85 5.51 -10.06
CA ILE A 525 15.08 4.14 -10.50
C ILE A 525 13.72 3.46 -10.63
N PHE A 526 13.32 3.25 -11.88
CA PHE A 526 11.99 2.88 -12.31
C PHE A 526 10.97 4.02 -12.21
N PHE A 527 10.45 4.41 -13.37
CA PHE A 527 9.27 5.25 -13.51
C PHE A 527 8.25 4.56 -14.41
N GLN A 528 6.99 4.59 -14.01
CA GLN A 528 5.87 4.21 -14.85
C GLN A 528 4.81 5.32 -14.82
N ASN A 529 4.25 5.60 -15.99
CA ASN A 529 3.18 6.55 -16.16
C ASN A 529 2.20 6.14 -17.26
N GLU A 530 0.94 6.51 -17.07
CA GLU A 530 -0.02 6.69 -18.14
C GLU A 530 -0.58 8.12 -18.15
N MET A 531 -0.64 8.75 -19.32
CA MET A 531 -1.26 10.07 -19.51
C MET A 531 -2.78 9.99 -19.26
N PRO A 532 -3.48 11.10 -18.93
CA PRO A 532 -4.92 11.09 -18.73
C PRO A 532 -5.66 10.64 -19.99
N TYR A 533 -6.67 9.80 -19.83
CA TYR A 533 -7.47 9.27 -20.94
C TYR A 533 -8.56 10.24 -21.43
N ASP A 534 -8.90 11.20 -20.59
CA ASP A 534 -10.08 12.06 -20.65
C ASP A 534 -9.84 13.57 -20.93
N PRO A 535 -8.70 14.05 -21.47
CA PRO A 535 -8.63 15.41 -22.01
C PRO A 535 -9.75 15.66 -23.04
N PRO A 536 -10.59 16.71 -22.90
CA PRO A 536 -11.77 16.86 -23.76
C PRO A 536 -11.45 17.38 -25.17
N SER A 537 -10.28 17.98 -25.36
CA SER A 537 -9.79 18.47 -26.66
C SER A 537 -8.31 18.86 -26.54
N GLN A 538 -7.60 18.93 -27.67
CA GLN A 538 -6.19 19.30 -27.66
C GLN A 538 -6.01 20.67 -26.98
N ALA A 539 -6.88 21.64 -27.30
CA ALA A 539 -6.83 22.99 -26.73
C ALA A 539 -7.05 23.03 -25.20
N ALA A 540 -7.74 22.04 -24.62
CA ALA A 540 -7.92 21.93 -23.17
C ALA A 540 -6.69 21.34 -22.48
N TRP A 541 -5.78 20.73 -23.24
CA TRP A 541 -4.63 20.00 -22.73
C TRP A 541 -3.37 20.35 -23.54
N MET A 542 -2.87 21.56 -23.29
CA MET A 542 -1.60 22.07 -23.82
C MET A 542 -0.83 22.71 -22.68
N GLU A 543 0.47 22.41 -22.56
CA GLU A 543 1.35 23.09 -21.59
C GLU A 543 1.44 24.60 -21.89
N ALA A 544 1.58 24.93 -23.17
CA ALA A 544 1.74 26.29 -23.67
C ALA A 544 1.28 26.36 -25.15
N PRO A 545 1.09 27.56 -25.73
CA PRO A 545 0.81 27.68 -27.16
C PRO A 545 1.86 26.96 -28.00
N GLY A 546 1.43 25.95 -28.77
CA GLY A 546 2.30 25.13 -29.62
C GLY A 546 2.99 23.96 -28.92
N VAL A 547 2.65 23.65 -27.66
CA VAL A 547 3.11 22.46 -26.94
C VAL A 547 1.92 21.56 -26.63
N ASP A 548 1.81 20.44 -27.35
CA ASP A 548 0.70 19.49 -27.20
C ASP A 548 0.89 18.64 -25.94
N GLY A 549 -0.10 18.67 -25.05
CA GLY A 549 -0.08 17.93 -23.78
C GLY A 549 0.91 18.48 -22.76
N TRP A 550 1.13 17.68 -21.72
CA TRP A 550 2.08 17.94 -20.64
C TRP A 550 3.04 16.76 -20.53
N ALA A 551 4.28 17.01 -20.11
CA ALA A 551 5.25 15.93 -19.94
C ALA A 551 4.88 15.04 -18.74
N ALA A 552 5.05 13.72 -18.89
CA ALA A 552 4.96 12.80 -17.77
C ALA A 552 6.01 13.12 -16.69
N PHE A 553 7.23 13.44 -17.10
CA PHE A 553 8.31 13.74 -16.16
C PHE A 553 9.05 15.02 -16.56
N LYS A 554 8.86 16.09 -15.80
CA LYS A 554 9.51 17.38 -16.02
C LYS A 554 10.66 17.58 -15.05
N VAL A 555 11.89 17.53 -15.56
CA VAL A 555 13.06 18.07 -14.84
C VAL A 555 13.13 19.58 -15.08
N SER A 556 13.10 20.39 -14.02
CA SER A 556 13.10 21.86 -14.11
C SER A 556 14.42 22.41 -14.66
N SER A 557 14.36 23.56 -15.35
CA SER A 557 15.52 24.13 -16.07
C SER A 557 16.68 24.58 -15.17
N ASN A 558 16.43 24.76 -13.88
CA ASN A 558 17.43 25.11 -12.87
C ASN A 558 18.17 23.88 -12.29
N VAL A 559 17.75 22.66 -12.64
CA VAL A 559 18.42 21.43 -12.19
C VAL A 559 19.71 21.23 -12.98
N THR A 560 20.81 21.05 -12.26
CA THR A 560 22.16 20.85 -12.84
C THR A 560 22.54 19.39 -12.99
N SER A 561 21.88 18.49 -12.26
CA SER A 561 22.12 17.04 -12.27
C SER A 561 20.85 16.26 -11.90
N PHE A 562 20.56 15.22 -12.69
CA PHE A 562 19.48 14.27 -12.45
C PHE A 562 19.83 12.94 -13.14
N ASN A 563 19.53 11.81 -12.51
CA ASN A 563 19.68 10.48 -13.10
C ASN A 563 18.32 9.78 -13.16
N GLY A 564 17.98 9.20 -14.30
CA GLY A 564 16.78 8.38 -14.48
C GLY A 564 17.13 7.02 -15.08
N TYR A 565 16.54 5.95 -14.55
CA TYR A 565 16.77 4.57 -14.98
C TYR A 565 15.45 3.84 -15.20
N GLY A 566 15.25 3.26 -16.39
CA GLY A 566 14.05 2.47 -16.69
C GLY A 566 12.76 3.26 -16.53
N MET A 567 12.55 4.28 -17.38
CA MET A 567 11.40 5.17 -17.29
C MET A 567 10.44 4.95 -18.46
N GLY A 568 9.18 4.62 -18.17
CA GLY A 568 8.12 4.40 -19.15
C GLY A 568 6.97 5.40 -18.99
N SER A 569 6.43 5.87 -20.11
CA SER A 569 5.20 6.67 -20.17
C SER A 569 4.35 6.16 -21.33
N TYR A 570 3.08 5.89 -21.06
CA TYR A 570 2.12 5.35 -22.01
C TYR A 570 0.96 6.33 -22.21
N SER A 571 0.30 6.25 -23.35
CA SER A 571 -0.82 7.13 -23.67
C SER A 571 -1.94 6.34 -24.30
N PHE A 572 -3.16 6.52 -23.78
CA PHE A 572 -4.36 5.87 -24.28
C PHE A 572 -5.56 6.84 -24.22
N PHE A 573 -5.61 7.77 -25.18
CA PHE A 573 -6.74 8.68 -25.30
C PHE A 573 -7.96 7.96 -25.90
N ASN A 574 -8.93 7.60 -25.06
CA ASN A 574 -10.16 6.95 -25.48
C ASN A 574 -11.44 7.74 -25.11
N GLN A 575 -11.31 8.80 -24.31
CA GLN A 575 -12.43 9.69 -23.91
C GLN A 575 -12.28 11.14 -24.44
N GLY A 576 -11.13 11.48 -25.04
CA GLY A 576 -10.91 12.72 -25.77
C GLY A 576 -9.42 13.00 -26.03
N VAL A 577 -9.21 13.82 -27.09
CA VAL A 577 -8.00 14.04 -27.93
C VAL A 577 -7.60 12.86 -28.81
#